data_AF-U1YBD8-F1
#
_entry.id   AF-U1YBD8-F1
#
_cell.length_a   1.000
_cell.length_b   1.000
_cell.length_c   1.000
_cell.angle_alpha   90.00
_cell.angle_beta   90.00
_cell.angle_gamma   90.00
#
_symmetry.space_group_name_H-M   'P 1'
#
loop_
_entity.id
_entity.type
_entity.pdbx_description
1 polymer ?
#
loop_
_entity_poly.entity_id
_entity_poly.type
_entity_poly.pdbx_seq_one_letter_code
_entity_poly.pdbx_strand_id
1 'polypeptide(L)'
;SRRESSLLLLLQQEAKPPVVLTVRMPSLPFKRPNRLQNVKGSDFITININNSKRNIKTRYKNNRFVFDIKMNLNVTLAERTFDMNMEKEKDRLSAIIAEQFKKEVTAFVEKVKKEKLDPFGFGWYARAYQYEHWEKNKDRWPDEFAKATVNITPNIKISSYGVIK
;
A
#
# COMPACT_ATOMS: atom_id res chain seq x y z
N SER A 1 -13.19 -8.31 1.71
CA SER A 1 -13.96 -7.36 0.86
C SER A 1 -13.28 -7.16 -0.49
N ARG A 2 -13.95 -6.61 -1.53
CA ARG A 2 -13.31 -6.33 -2.85
C ARG A 2 -12.01 -5.53 -2.71
N ARG A 3 -11.97 -4.58 -1.76
CA ARG A 3 -10.82 -3.72 -1.49
C ARG A 3 -9.63 -4.48 -0.92
N GLU A 4 -9.86 -5.30 0.10
CA GLU A 4 -8.81 -6.15 0.70
C GLU A 4 -8.24 -7.14 -0.32
N SER A 5 -9.08 -7.70 -1.19
CA SER A 5 -8.62 -8.56 -2.30
C SER A 5 -7.67 -7.81 -3.24
N SER A 6 -7.96 -6.55 -3.57
CA SER A 6 -7.04 -5.73 -4.38
C SER A 6 -5.71 -5.46 -3.67
N LEU A 7 -5.72 -5.18 -2.37
CA LEU A 7 -4.50 -4.99 -1.58
C LEU A 7 -3.67 -6.27 -1.52
N LEU A 8 -4.32 -7.42 -1.34
CA LEU A 8 -3.68 -8.73 -1.35
C LEU A 8 -2.97 -8.99 -2.68
N LEU A 9 -3.68 -8.83 -3.80
CA LEU A 9 -3.11 -9.06 -5.13
C LEU A 9 -1.96 -8.09 -5.44
N LEU A 10 -2.06 -6.83 -5.01
CA LEU A 10 -0.97 -5.85 -5.13
C LEU A 10 0.26 -6.27 -4.33
N LEU A 11 0.04 -6.75 -3.10
CA LEU A 11 1.12 -7.28 -2.27
C LEU A 11 1.72 -8.53 -2.90
N GLN A 12 0.94 -9.45 -3.48
CA GLN A 12 1.44 -10.67 -4.13
C GLN A 12 2.16 -10.41 -5.48
N GLN A 13 2.05 -9.19 -6.05
CA GLN A 13 2.40 -8.88 -7.44
C GLN A 13 1.57 -9.64 -8.49
N GLU A 14 0.36 -10.06 -8.14
CA GLU A 14 -0.57 -10.78 -9.03
C GLU A 14 -1.71 -9.89 -9.55
N ALA A 15 -1.76 -8.64 -9.13
CA ALA A 15 -2.80 -7.72 -9.56
C ALA A 15 -2.67 -7.35 -11.05
N LYS A 16 -3.77 -7.52 -11.79
CA LYS A 16 -3.87 -7.07 -13.19
C LYS A 16 -4.08 -5.56 -13.23
N PRO A 17 -3.19 -4.77 -13.87
CA PRO A 17 -3.38 -3.34 -13.99
C PRO A 17 -4.43 -2.97 -15.07
N PRO A 18 -5.10 -1.81 -14.96
CA PRO A 18 -4.98 -0.87 -13.85
C PRO A 18 -5.78 -1.33 -12.62
N VAL A 19 -5.17 -1.27 -11.44
CA VAL A 19 -5.90 -1.47 -10.18
C VAL A 19 -6.51 -0.14 -9.76
N VAL A 20 -7.83 -0.06 -9.74
CA VAL A 20 -8.56 1.16 -9.37
C VAL A 20 -8.73 1.22 -7.85
N LEU A 21 -8.22 2.27 -7.23
CA LEU A 21 -8.36 2.52 -5.80
C LEU A 21 -8.88 3.93 -5.52
N THR A 22 -9.96 4.05 -4.75
CA THR A 22 -10.33 5.31 -4.11
C THR A 22 -9.61 5.43 -2.77
N VAL A 23 -8.94 6.56 -2.53
CA VAL A 23 -8.21 6.89 -1.31
C VAL A 23 -8.89 8.10 -0.68
N ARG A 24 -9.29 7.98 0.59
CA ARG A 24 -9.83 9.10 1.35
C ARG A 24 -8.70 10.03 1.73
N MET A 25 -8.89 11.33 1.51
CA MET A 25 -7.92 12.34 1.90
C MET A 25 -8.01 12.60 3.40
N PRO A 26 -6.89 12.89 4.08
CA PRO A 26 -6.92 13.42 5.42
C PRO A 26 -7.64 14.77 5.44
N SER A 27 -8.15 15.18 6.61
CA SER A 27 -8.74 16.50 6.82
C SER A 27 -7.68 17.60 6.72
N LEU A 28 -7.29 17.94 5.51
CA LEU A 28 -6.43 19.08 5.18
C LEU A 28 -7.29 20.15 4.51
N PRO A 29 -6.92 21.44 4.62
CA PRO A 29 -7.61 22.51 3.91
C PRO A 29 -7.26 22.44 2.43
N PHE A 30 -7.92 21.55 1.69
CA PHE A 30 -7.90 21.59 0.24
C PHE A 30 -8.97 22.59 -0.23
N LYS A 31 -8.63 23.42 -1.21
CA LYS A 31 -9.66 24.24 -1.88
C LYS A 31 -10.59 23.30 -2.62
N ARG A 32 -11.90 23.38 -2.37
CA ARG A 32 -12.89 22.63 -3.13
C ARG A 32 -13.27 23.40 -4.39
N PRO A 33 -13.44 22.73 -5.54
CA PRO A 33 -13.97 23.38 -6.73
C PRO A 33 -15.39 23.89 -6.44
N ASN A 34 -15.79 24.97 -7.11
CA ASN A 34 -17.10 25.61 -6.90
C ASN A 34 -18.28 24.63 -6.99
N ARG A 35 -18.18 23.61 -7.85
CA ARG A 35 -19.21 22.57 -8.02
C ARG A 35 -19.37 21.64 -6.80
N LEU A 36 -18.37 21.55 -5.93
CA LEU A 36 -18.34 20.64 -4.77
C LEU A 36 -18.38 21.37 -3.42
N GLN A 37 -18.56 22.69 -3.40
CA GLN A 37 -18.60 23.48 -2.15
C GLN A 37 -19.71 23.02 -1.19
N ASN A 38 -20.85 22.55 -1.72
CA ASN A 38 -22.01 22.13 -0.93
C ASN A 38 -22.07 20.61 -0.66
N VAL A 39 -21.07 19.84 -1.12
CA VAL A 39 -21.06 18.38 -0.95
C VAL A 39 -20.54 18.01 0.43
N LYS A 40 -21.39 17.37 1.24
CA LYS A 40 -21.01 16.82 2.56
C LYS A 40 -20.21 15.53 2.35
N GLY A 41 -19.05 15.42 2.99
CA GLY A 41 -18.20 14.23 2.93
C GLY A 41 -16.71 14.54 3.07
N SER A 42 -15.91 13.51 3.37
CA SER A 42 -14.46 13.58 3.32
C SER A 42 -13.98 13.62 1.86
N ASP A 43 -13.04 14.49 1.56
CA ASP A 43 -12.43 14.56 0.24
C ASP A 43 -11.76 13.23 -0.14
N PHE A 44 -11.75 12.91 -1.43
CA PHE A 44 -11.15 11.67 -1.92
C PHE A 44 -10.45 11.88 -3.26
N ILE A 45 -9.63 10.88 -3.61
CA ILE A 45 -9.03 10.75 -4.92
C ILE A 45 -9.20 9.31 -5.42
N THR A 46 -9.57 9.15 -6.68
CA THR A 46 -9.54 7.85 -7.35
C THR A 46 -8.28 7.77 -8.20
N ILE A 47 -7.48 6.74 -7.95
CA ILE A 47 -6.23 6.47 -8.67
C ILE A 47 -6.32 5.15 -9.43
N ASN A 48 -5.70 5.13 -10.60
CA ASN A 48 -5.44 3.92 -11.38
C ASN A 48 -3.97 3.55 -11.19
N ILE A 49 -3.69 2.44 -10.51
CA ILE A 49 -2.34 1.89 -10.39
C ILE A 49 -2.03 1.14 -11.67
N ASN A 50 -1.25 1.76 -12.54
CA ASN A 50 -0.91 1.22 -13.86
C ASN A 50 0.23 0.18 -13.78
N ASN A 51 1.11 0.33 -12.79
CA ASN A 51 2.20 -0.59 -12.54
C ASN A 51 2.60 -0.56 -11.07
N SER A 52 3.01 -1.70 -10.54
CA SER A 52 3.52 -1.85 -9.18
C SER A 52 4.74 -2.76 -9.17
N LYS A 53 5.84 -2.29 -8.58
CA LYS A 53 7.01 -3.12 -8.28
C LYS A 53 7.18 -3.25 -6.78
N ARG A 54 7.32 -4.48 -6.28
CA ARG A 54 7.59 -4.78 -4.86
C ARG A 54 9.00 -5.36 -4.71
N ASN A 55 9.75 -4.89 -3.73
CA ASN A 55 11.01 -5.46 -3.29
C ASN A 55 10.92 -5.77 -1.80
N ILE A 56 11.36 -6.96 -1.39
CA ILE A 56 11.32 -7.43 -0.01
C ILE A 56 12.74 -7.71 0.45
N LYS A 57 13.14 -7.08 1.56
CA LYS A 57 14.34 -7.44 2.31
C LYS A 57 13.94 -8.19 3.57
N THR A 58 14.50 -9.38 3.74
CA THR A 58 14.23 -10.24 4.89
C THR A 58 15.43 -10.30 5.80
N ARG A 59 15.20 -10.18 7.10
CA ARG A 59 16.21 -10.33 8.16
C ARG A 59 15.62 -11.10 9.33
N TYR A 60 16.50 -11.64 10.17
CA TYR A 60 16.14 -12.15 11.49
C TYR A 60 16.84 -11.29 12.55
N LYS A 61 16.08 -10.70 13.47
CA LYS A 61 16.63 -9.83 14.53
C LYS A 61 15.75 -9.92 15.77
N ASN A 62 16.34 -9.94 16.97
CA ASN A 62 15.59 -10.00 18.24
C ASN A 62 14.58 -11.16 18.28
N ASN A 63 15.03 -12.33 17.82
CA ASN A 63 14.26 -13.57 17.75
C ASN A 63 12.92 -13.45 17.00
N ARG A 64 12.91 -12.69 15.89
CA ARG A 64 11.76 -12.58 14.98
C ARG A 64 12.22 -12.26 13.56
N PHE A 65 11.41 -12.67 12.60
CA PHE A 65 11.56 -12.24 11.20
C PHE A 65 11.17 -10.78 11.03
N VAL A 66 11.92 -10.08 10.19
CA VAL A 66 11.67 -8.68 9.80
C VAL A 66 11.64 -8.61 8.29
N PHE A 67 10.52 -8.12 7.76
CA PHE A 67 10.28 -7.92 6.33
C PHE A 67 10.16 -6.42 6.04
N ASP A 68 11.12 -5.86 5.31
CA ASP A 68 10.97 -4.51 4.76
C ASP A 68 10.50 -4.59 3.31
N ILE A 69 9.33 -4.04 3.06
CA ILE A 69 8.62 -4.11 1.79
C ILE A 69 8.62 -2.72 1.18
N LYS A 70 9.41 -2.53 0.12
CA LYS A 70 9.38 -1.31 -0.69
C LYS A 70 8.44 -1.53 -1.87
N MET A 71 7.40 -0.70 -1.97
CA MET A 71 6.44 -0.73 -3.08
C MET A 71 6.59 0.54 -3.91
N ASN A 72 6.92 0.42 -5.19
CA ASN A 72 6.92 1.55 -6.12
C ASN A 72 5.68 1.43 -7.01
N LEU A 73 4.76 2.39 -6.90
CA LEU A 73 3.48 2.40 -7.58
C LEU A 73 3.45 3.55 -8.57
N ASN A 74 3.20 3.26 -9.84
CA ASN A 74 2.98 4.27 -10.87
C ASN A 74 1.48 4.44 -11.07
N VAL A 75 0.98 5.66 -10.85
CA VAL A 75 -0.45 5.93 -10.75
C VAL A 75 -0.90 7.06 -11.66
N THR A 76 -2.10 6.93 -12.21
CA THR A 76 -2.81 8.03 -12.88
C THR A 76 -3.97 8.48 -12.01
N LEU A 77 -4.21 9.79 -11.90
CA LEU A 77 -5.39 10.31 -11.21
C LEU A 77 -6.60 10.22 -12.16
N ALA A 78 -7.66 9.57 -11.70
CA ALA A 78 -8.92 9.46 -12.44
C ALA A 78 -9.90 10.55 -12.00
N GLU A 79 -10.08 10.72 -10.69
CA GLU A 79 -11.04 11.66 -10.11
C GLU A 79 -10.50 12.25 -8.81
N ARG A 80 -10.88 13.49 -8.49
CA ARG A 80 -10.59 14.15 -7.20
C ARG A 80 -11.73 15.10 -6.83
N THR A 81 -11.96 15.28 -5.54
CA THR A 81 -13.00 16.21 -5.04
C THR A 81 -12.47 17.58 -4.62
N PHE A 82 -11.19 17.84 -4.91
CA PHE A 82 -10.48 19.04 -4.48
C PHE A 82 -9.59 19.59 -5.58
N ASP A 83 -9.33 20.88 -5.51
CA ASP A 83 -8.42 21.60 -6.39
C ASP A 83 -7.01 21.61 -5.80
N MET A 84 -6.04 21.37 -6.67
CA MET A 84 -4.62 21.39 -6.34
C MET A 84 -3.83 21.71 -7.60
N ASN A 85 -2.83 22.59 -7.48
CA ASN A 85 -1.94 22.91 -8.58
C ASN A 85 -0.96 21.74 -8.78
N MET A 86 -1.24 20.88 -9.75
CA MET A 86 -0.46 19.67 -9.99
C MET A 86 0.95 19.93 -10.53
N GLU A 87 1.25 21.11 -11.05
CA GLU A 87 2.63 21.45 -11.45
C GLU A 87 3.51 21.68 -10.22
N LYS A 88 2.95 22.25 -9.16
CA LYS A 88 3.69 22.63 -7.94
C LYS A 88 3.53 21.64 -6.79
N GLU A 89 2.39 20.97 -6.69
CA GLU A 89 2.00 20.21 -5.51
C GLU A 89 1.91 18.68 -5.75
N LYS A 90 2.31 18.20 -6.93
CA LYS A 90 2.28 16.78 -7.28
C LYS A 90 3.04 15.89 -6.28
N ASP A 91 4.21 16.32 -5.83
CA ASP A 91 5.03 15.54 -4.89
C ASP A 91 4.38 15.51 -3.50
N ARG A 92 3.78 16.64 -3.09
CA ARG A 92 2.98 16.73 -1.87
C ARG A 92 1.79 15.77 -1.92
N LEU A 93 1.05 15.74 -3.03
CA LEU A 93 -0.07 14.81 -3.21
C LEU A 93 0.40 13.36 -3.20
N SER A 94 1.52 13.07 -3.88
CA SER A 94 2.11 11.74 -3.92
C SER A 94 2.46 11.24 -2.51
N ALA A 95 3.04 12.10 -1.68
CA ALA A 95 3.34 11.78 -0.28
C ALA A 95 2.08 11.54 0.56
N ILE A 96 1.01 12.34 0.38
CA ILE A 96 -0.26 12.16 1.06
C ILE A 96 -0.90 10.81 0.69
N ILE A 97 -0.94 10.48 -0.61
CA ILE A 97 -1.46 9.20 -1.10
C ILE A 97 -0.62 8.04 -0.55
N ALA A 98 0.71 8.17 -0.57
CA ALA A 98 1.63 7.16 -0.04
C ALA A 98 1.34 6.87 1.45
N GLU A 99 1.14 7.91 2.26
CA GLU A 99 0.88 7.77 3.68
C GLU A 99 -0.50 7.13 3.96
N GLN A 100 -1.54 7.52 3.22
CA GLN A 100 -2.86 6.89 3.35
C GLN A 100 -2.82 5.42 2.91
N PHE A 101 -2.17 5.13 1.78
CA PHE A 101 -1.99 3.77 1.30
C PHE A 101 -1.18 2.92 2.27
N LYS A 102 -0.11 3.48 2.87
CA LYS A 102 0.69 2.84 3.91
C LYS A 102 -0.18 2.41 5.10
N LYS A 103 -0.98 3.32 5.63
CA LYS A 103 -1.88 3.02 6.76
C LYS A 103 -2.83 1.86 6.43
N GLU A 104 -3.44 1.91 5.25
CA GLU A 104 -4.40 0.89 4.80
C GLU A 104 -3.73 -0.48 4.63
N VAL A 105 -2.60 -0.55 3.92
CA VAL A 105 -1.90 -1.82 3.67
C VAL A 105 -1.27 -2.40 4.94
N THR A 106 -0.75 -1.55 5.83
CA THR A 106 -0.25 -1.99 7.15
C THR A 106 -1.38 -2.56 7.99
N ALA A 107 -2.54 -1.90 8.05
CA ALA A 107 -3.70 -2.41 8.78
C ALA A 107 -4.18 -3.76 8.23
N PHE A 108 -4.18 -3.92 6.90
CA PHE A 108 -4.53 -5.18 6.26
C PHE A 108 -3.54 -6.31 6.61
N VAL A 109 -2.23 -6.05 6.52
CA VAL A 109 -1.21 -7.04 6.89
C VAL A 109 -1.30 -7.42 8.36
N GLU A 110 -1.51 -6.46 9.26
CA GLU A 110 -1.68 -6.75 10.69
C GLU A 110 -2.95 -7.56 10.97
N LYS A 111 -4.05 -7.35 10.23
CA LYS A 111 -5.24 -8.20 10.30
C LYS A 111 -4.91 -9.64 9.89
N VAL A 112 -4.23 -9.83 8.77
CA VAL A 112 -3.85 -11.16 8.27
C VAL A 112 -2.88 -11.88 9.22
N LYS A 113 -1.94 -11.16 9.82
CA LYS A 113 -1.04 -11.69 10.85
C LYS A 113 -1.78 -12.21 12.09
N LYS A 114 -2.85 -11.53 12.53
CA LYS A 114 -3.67 -11.96 13.67
C LYS A 114 -4.38 -13.30 13.40
N GLU A 115 -4.78 -13.52 12.15
CA GLU A 115 -5.35 -14.79 11.69
C GLU A 115 -4.29 -15.89 11.52
N LYS A 116 -2.99 -15.58 11.73
CA LYS A 116 -1.85 -16.49 11.54
C LYS A 116 -1.77 -17.06 10.12
N LEU A 117 -2.19 -16.30 9.11
CA LEU A 117 -2.15 -16.70 7.71
C LEU A 117 -1.03 -15.97 6.99
N ASP A 118 -0.34 -16.62 6.06
CA ASP A 118 0.66 -15.99 5.18
C ASP A 118 0.27 -16.11 3.70
N PRO A 119 -0.78 -15.40 3.25
CA PRO A 119 -1.17 -15.39 1.85
C PRO A 119 -0.18 -14.58 0.98
N PHE A 120 0.76 -13.84 1.58
CA PHE A 120 1.71 -12.99 0.86
C PHE A 120 2.96 -13.76 0.39
N GLY A 121 3.18 -14.94 0.97
CA GLY A 121 4.32 -15.81 0.70
C GLY A 121 5.60 -15.42 1.43
N PHE A 122 5.52 -14.74 2.58
CA PHE A 122 6.70 -14.34 3.34
C PHE A 122 7.54 -15.52 3.85
N GLY A 123 6.94 -16.69 4.05
CA GLY A 123 7.64 -17.93 4.38
C GLY A 123 8.65 -18.34 3.32
N TRP A 124 8.36 -18.09 2.04
CA TRP A 124 9.30 -18.33 0.95
C TRP A 124 10.51 -17.39 1.04
N TYR A 125 10.28 -16.13 1.38
CA TYR A 125 11.37 -15.17 1.59
C TYR A 125 12.19 -15.48 2.84
N ALA A 126 11.55 -15.94 3.93
CA ALA A 126 12.25 -16.42 5.11
C ALA A 126 13.13 -17.63 4.78
N ARG A 127 12.59 -18.61 4.06
CA ARG A 127 13.35 -19.78 3.58
C ARG A 127 14.54 -19.39 2.70
N ALA A 128 14.33 -18.49 1.74
CA ALA A 128 15.35 -18.13 0.76
C ALA A 128 16.50 -17.30 1.36
N TYR A 129 16.20 -16.40 2.31
CA TYR A 129 17.18 -15.42 2.79
C TYR A 129 17.63 -15.65 4.23
N GLN A 130 16.88 -16.42 5.04
CA GLN A 130 17.15 -16.67 6.46
C GLN A 130 16.93 -18.16 6.79
N TYR A 131 17.49 -19.04 5.95
CA TYR A 131 17.22 -20.48 5.94
C TYR A 131 17.41 -21.13 7.32
N GLU A 132 18.53 -20.89 8.00
CA GLU A 132 18.82 -21.51 9.31
C GLU A 132 17.76 -21.19 10.38
N HIS A 133 17.23 -19.97 10.36
CA HIS A 133 16.16 -19.56 11.28
C HIS A 133 14.81 -20.08 10.83
N TRP A 134 14.56 -20.13 9.52
CA TRP A 134 13.32 -20.64 8.95
C TRP A 134 13.19 -22.15 9.20
N GLU A 135 14.24 -22.94 8.98
CA GLU A 135 14.23 -24.39 9.12
C GLU A 135 13.86 -24.85 10.54
N LYS A 136 14.38 -24.17 11.57
CA LYS A 136 14.08 -24.44 12.98
C LYS A 136 12.61 -24.14 13.35
N ASN A 137 11.93 -23.32 12.55
CA ASN A 137 10.62 -22.78 12.86
C ASN A 137 9.54 -23.12 11.82
N LYS A 138 9.88 -23.85 10.76
CA LYS A 138 8.99 -24.10 9.60
C LYS A 138 7.65 -24.72 10.00
N ASP A 139 7.66 -25.62 10.98
CA ASP A 139 6.47 -26.33 11.45
C ASP A 139 5.52 -25.41 12.26
N ARG A 140 6.04 -24.27 12.73
CA ARG A 140 5.29 -23.23 13.47
C ARG A 140 5.28 -21.91 12.69
N TRP A 141 5.45 -21.97 11.37
CA TRP A 141 5.50 -20.78 10.52
C TRP A 141 4.32 -19.81 10.74
N PRO A 142 3.05 -20.27 10.87
CA PRO A 142 1.92 -19.40 11.21
C PRO A 142 2.15 -18.53 12.47
N ASP A 143 2.72 -19.11 13.53
CA ASP A 143 2.98 -18.40 14.79
C ASP A 143 4.17 -17.44 14.66
N GLU A 144 5.21 -17.83 13.92
CA GLU A 144 6.36 -16.97 13.68
C GLU A 144 6.03 -15.80 12.75
N PHE A 145 5.19 -16.02 11.75
CA PHE A 145 4.69 -14.94 10.90
C PHE A 145 3.84 -13.96 11.70
N ALA A 146 2.96 -14.44 12.59
CA ALA A 146 2.15 -13.56 13.44
C ALA A 146 3.00 -12.61 14.31
N LYS A 147 4.19 -13.06 14.76
CA LYS A 147 5.14 -12.25 15.54
C LYS A 147 6.08 -11.39 14.71
N ALA A 148 6.14 -11.62 13.39
CA ALA A 148 7.09 -10.94 12.52
C ALA A 148 6.83 -9.42 12.47
N THR A 149 7.89 -8.66 12.26
CA THR A 149 7.79 -7.22 11.98
C THR A 149 7.68 -7.03 10.47
N VAL A 150 6.62 -6.37 10.00
CA VAL A 150 6.44 -6.03 8.58
C VAL A 150 6.42 -4.52 8.40
N ASN A 151 7.48 -3.99 7.78
CA ASN A 151 7.63 -2.57 7.50
C ASN A 151 7.29 -2.31 6.03
N ILE A 152 6.28 -1.48 5.76
CA ILE A 152 5.85 -1.18 4.39
C ILE A 152 6.15 0.27 4.07
N THR A 153 6.86 0.47 2.95
CA THR A 153 7.27 1.77 2.45
C THR A 153 6.78 1.93 1.01
N PRO A 154 5.56 2.46 0.82
CA PRO A 154 5.07 2.79 -0.50
C PRO A 154 5.69 4.08 -1.02
N ASN A 155 5.96 4.11 -2.32
CA ASN A 155 6.40 5.25 -3.08
C ASN A 155 5.45 5.42 -4.26
N ILE A 156 4.73 6.54 -4.28
CA ILE A 156 3.73 6.85 -5.32
C ILE A 156 4.38 7.79 -6.32
N LYS A 157 4.38 7.41 -7.59
CA LYS A 157 4.70 8.31 -8.69
C LYS A 157 3.43 8.57 -9.49
N ILE A 158 2.96 9.81 -9.49
CA ILE A 158 1.84 10.23 -10.33
C ILE A 158 2.38 10.42 -11.77
N SER A 159 1.96 9.61 -12.74
CA SER A 159 2.37 9.73 -14.15
C SER A 159 1.52 10.72 -14.95
N SER A 160 0.22 10.78 -14.65
CA SER A 160 -0.74 11.67 -15.30
C SER A 160 -1.82 12.03 -14.29
N TYR A 161 -2.37 13.22 -14.42
CA TYR A 161 -3.39 13.76 -13.50
C TYR A 161 -4.67 14.20 -14.19
N GLY A 162 -4.83 13.85 -15.48
CA GLY A 162 -5.95 14.30 -16.31
C GLY A 162 -5.90 15.82 -16.51
N VAL A 163 -5.63 16.29 -17.73
CA VAL A 163 -5.80 17.71 -18.01
C VAL A 163 -7.30 17.93 -18.18
N ILE A 164 -7.98 18.35 -17.11
CA ILE A 164 -9.27 19.03 -17.30
C ILE A 164 -8.88 20.42 -17.83
N LYS A 165 -8.93 20.57 -19.15
CA LYS A 165 -8.96 21.90 -19.79
C LYS A 165 -10.33 22.52 -19.56
#